data_AF-A0A0P7VZ50-F1
#
_entry.id   AF-A0A0P7VZ50-F1
#
_cell.length_a   1.000
_cell.length_b   1.000
_cell.length_c   1.000
_cell.angle_alpha   90.00
_cell.angle_beta   90.00
_cell.angle_gamma   90.00
#
_symmetry.space_group_name_H-M   'P 1'
#
loop_
_entity.id
_entity.type
_entity.pdbx_description
1 polymer ?
#
loop_
_entity_poly.entity_id
_entity_poly.type
_entity_poly.pdbx_seq_one_letter_code
_entity_poly.pdbx_strand_id
1 'polypeptide(L)'
;MPKIPGLPARRAALKLIDAVLRRGETLEQAEGAALSGVHAGEDRALARAIAGEALRWLVDLDALIDGATRQRLPEDAKARSVLRIMLAQALRLGTPPHAVVATGLPLLAGGPRRLAHGVFSTLMKREAALPSAPSLPERVRARWGSERAQAIAPGLADPPELDLA
;
A
#
# COMPACT_ATOMS: atom_id res chain seq x y z
N MET A 1 -6.24 26.02 -3.14
CA MET A 1 -5.23 25.39 -2.25
C MET A 1 -4.04 24.98 -3.11
N PRO A 2 -2.79 25.22 -2.70
CA PRO A 2 -1.63 24.81 -3.50
C PRO A 2 -1.66 23.29 -3.73
N LYS A 3 -1.47 22.89 -4.99
CA LYS A 3 -1.51 21.49 -5.42
C LYS A 3 -0.18 20.85 -5.00
N ILE A 4 -0.19 20.04 -3.94
CA ILE A 4 1.00 19.29 -3.51
C ILE A 4 1.36 18.32 -4.67
N PRO A 5 2.56 18.43 -5.27
CA PRO A 5 2.98 17.53 -6.34
C PRO A 5 2.88 16.06 -5.91
N GLY A 6 2.39 15.20 -6.80
CA GLY A 6 2.23 13.78 -6.54
C GLY A 6 1.09 13.38 -5.58
N LEU A 7 0.38 14.32 -4.94
CA LEU A 7 -0.80 14.02 -4.13
C LEU A 7 -1.97 13.41 -4.93
N PRO A 8 -2.25 13.82 -6.18
CA PRO A 8 -3.30 13.18 -6.99
C PRO A 8 -3.09 11.67 -7.15
N ALA A 9 -1.85 11.23 -7.41
CA ALA A 9 -1.50 9.82 -7.51
C ALA A 9 -1.82 9.04 -6.22
N ARG A 10 -1.42 9.56 -5.05
CA ARG A 10 -1.71 8.90 -3.75
C ARG A 10 -3.21 8.85 -3.44
N ARG A 11 -3.96 9.89 -3.82
CA ARG A 11 -5.42 9.90 -3.65
C ARG A 11 -6.08 8.84 -4.53
N ALA A 12 -5.61 8.67 -5.76
CA ALA A 12 -6.09 7.62 -6.64
C ALA A 12 -5.71 6.23 -6.12
N ALA A 13 -4.47 6.04 -5.63
CA ALA A 13 -4.05 4.79 -4.99
C ALA A 13 -4.94 4.43 -3.78
N LEU A 14 -5.31 5.40 -2.95
CA LEU A 14 -6.24 5.18 -1.85
C LEU A 14 -7.62 4.72 -2.33
N LYS A 15 -8.14 5.31 -3.41
CA LYS A 15 -9.41 4.88 -4.02
C LYS A 15 -9.33 3.44 -4.55
N LEU A 16 -8.22 3.07 -5.20
CA LEU A 16 -7.97 1.72 -5.70
C LEU A 16 -7.92 0.70 -4.56
N ILE A 17 -7.14 0.96 -3.51
CA ILE A 17 -7.04 0.07 -2.35
C ILE A 17 -8.40 -0.09 -1.66
N ASP A 18 -9.14 1.01 -1.47
CA ASP A 18 -10.47 0.95 -0.87
C ASP A 18 -11.48 0.19 -1.74
N ALA A 19 -11.34 0.25 -3.07
CA ALA A 19 -12.14 -0.54 -4.01
C ALA A 19 -11.93 -2.04 -3.81
N VAL A 20 -10.68 -2.47 -3.81
CA VAL A 20 -10.31 -3.88 -3.70
C VAL A 20 -10.68 -4.41 -2.31
N LEU A 21 -10.23 -3.75 -1.26
CA LEU A 21 -10.32 -4.31 0.10
C LEU A 21 -11.70 -4.18 0.74
N ARG A 22 -12.50 -3.16 0.36
CA ARG A 22 -13.82 -2.95 0.98
C ARG A 22 -14.98 -3.32 0.07
N ARG A 23 -14.81 -3.22 -1.25
CA ARG A 23 -15.89 -3.49 -2.22
C ARG A 23 -15.69 -4.78 -3.01
N GLY A 24 -14.52 -5.41 -2.90
CA GLY A 24 -14.21 -6.65 -3.61
C GLY A 24 -14.07 -6.46 -5.13
N GLU A 25 -13.87 -5.23 -5.58
CA GLU A 25 -13.60 -4.91 -6.99
C GLU A 25 -12.19 -5.37 -7.38
N THR A 26 -11.96 -5.71 -8.65
CA THR A 26 -10.60 -5.87 -9.17
C THR A 26 -9.96 -4.50 -9.40
N LEU A 27 -8.63 -4.45 -9.54
CA LEU A 27 -7.94 -3.20 -9.86
C LEU A 27 -8.43 -2.63 -11.18
N GLU A 28 -8.61 -3.47 -12.20
CA GLU A 28 -9.08 -3.13 -13.54
C GLU A 28 -10.47 -2.49 -13.51
N GLN A 29 -11.39 -3.05 -12.73
CA GLN A 29 -12.74 -2.50 -12.55
C GLN A 29 -12.70 -1.11 -11.91
N ALA A 30 -11.81 -0.91 -10.92
CA ALA A 30 -11.73 0.33 -10.17
C ALA A 30 -10.96 1.45 -10.89
N GLU A 31 -10.11 1.12 -11.89
CA GLU A 31 -9.18 2.07 -12.51
C GLU A 31 -9.86 3.32 -13.07
N GLY A 32 -10.91 3.15 -13.85
CA GLY A 32 -11.59 4.27 -14.53
C GLY A 32 -12.09 5.31 -13.53
N ALA A 33 -12.79 4.86 -12.48
CA ALA A 33 -13.31 5.74 -11.45
C ALA A 33 -12.20 6.33 -10.56
N ALA A 34 -11.21 5.52 -10.17
CA ALA A 34 -10.14 5.95 -9.29
C ALA A 34 -9.20 6.99 -9.93
N LEU A 35 -8.90 6.81 -11.22
CA LEU A 35 -7.95 7.63 -11.99
C LEU A 35 -8.60 8.79 -12.77
N SER A 36 -9.94 8.91 -12.77
CA SER A 36 -10.68 9.93 -13.54
C SER A 36 -10.18 11.38 -13.35
N GLY A 37 -9.70 11.73 -12.15
CA GLY A 37 -9.16 13.05 -11.82
C GLY A 37 -7.64 13.18 -11.95
N VAL A 38 -6.96 12.22 -12.57
CA VAL A 38 -5.50 12.18 -12.72
C VAL A 38 -5.15 12.24 -14.21
N HIS A 39 -4.72 13.42 -14.66
CA HIS A 39 -4.46 13.67 -16.09
C HIS A 39 -3.06 13.23 -16.55
N ALA A 40 -2.07 13.36 -15.68
CA ALA A 40 -0.68 13.06 -16.00
C ALA A 40 -0.44 11.53 -16.01
N GLY A 41 0.19 11.01 -17.07
CA GLY A 41 0.39 9.57 -17.27
C GLY A 41 1.28 8.97 -16.17
N GLU A 42 2.30 9.70 -15.76
CA GLU A 42 3.22 9.35 -14.67
C GLU A 42 2.52 9.27 -13.31
N ASP A 43 1.57 10.16 -13.02
CA ASP A 43 0.77 10.10 -11.79
C ASP A 43 -0.17 8.88 -11.80
N ARG A 44 -0.71 8.53 -12.97
CA ARG A 44 -1.54 7.32 -13.12
C ARG A 44 -0.71 6.05 -12.94
N ALA A 45 0.49 6.00 -13.53
CA ALA A 45 1.43 4.90 -13.34
C ALA A 45 1.85 4.78 -11.87
N LEU A 46 2.17 5.90 -11.20
CA LEU A 46 2.51 5.91 -9.79
C LEU A 46 1.34 5.44 -8.90
N ALA A 47 0.10 5.84 -9.20
CA ALA A 47 -1.08 5.40 -8.46
C ALA A 47 -1.24 3.87 -8.52
N ARG A 48 -1.05 3.27 -9.70
CA ARG A 48 -1.09 1.81 -9.90
C ARG A 48 0.06 1.11 -9.19
N ALA A 49 1.28 1.64 -9.30
CA ALA A 49 2.45 1.09 -8.61
C ALA A 49 2.25 1.06 -7.09
N ILE A 50 1.78 2.17 -6.50
CA ILE A 50 1.49 2.24 -5.06
C ILE A 50 0.41 1.24 -4.65
N ALA A 51 -0.70 1.17 -5.39
CA ALA A 51 -1.79 0.25 -5.08
C ALA A 51 -1.34 -1.22 -5.21
N GLY A 52 -0.60 -1.54 -6.27
CA GLY A 52 -0.04 -2.87 -6.52
C GLY A 52 0.90 -3.31 -5.40
N GLU A 53 1.89 -2.48 -5.04
CA GLU A 53 2.80 -2.81 -3.93
C GLU A 53 2.06 -2.94 -2.60
N ALA A 54 1.10 -2.05 -2.31
CA ALA A 54 0.33 -2.10 -1.07
C ALA A 54 -0.52 -3.38 -0.96
N LEU A 55 -1.10 -3.86 -2.06
CA LEU A 55 -1.90 -5.08 -2.11
C LEU A 55 -1.03 -6.34 -2.11
N ARG A 56 0.09 -6.34 -2.83
CA ARG A 56 1.05 -7.44 -2.88
C ARG A 56 1.63 -7.76 -1.51
N TRP A 57 2.04 -6.72 -0.78
CA TRP A 57 2.65 -6.83 0.55
C TRP A 57 1.66 -6.63 1.69
N LEU A 58 0.35 -6.73 1.43
CA LEU A 58 -0.71 -6.36 2.37
C LEU A 58 -0.53 -7.01 3.74
N VAL A 59 -0.27 -8.32 3.78
CA VAL A 59 -0.10 -9.10 5.01
C VAL A 59 1.08 -8.57 5.84
N ASP A 60 2.21 -8.32 5.18
CA ASP A 60 3.44 -7.87 5.85
C ASP A 60 3.32 -6.40 6.31
N LEU A 61 2.72 -5.54 5.48
CA LEU A 61 2.45 -4.14 5.83
C LEU A 61 1.49 -4.03 7.00
N ASP A 62 0.44 -4.86 7.05
CA ASP A 62 -0.48 -4.92 8.19
C ASP A 62 0.18 -5.44 9.46
N ALA A 63 1.06 -6.45 9.34
CA ALA A 63 1.84 -6.94 10.48
C ALA A 63 2.77 -5.85 11.05
N LEU A 64 3.41 -5.05 10.19
CA LEU A 64 4.22 -3.91 10.61
C LEU A 64 3.37 -2.83 11.31
N ILE A 65 2.21 -2.48 10.74
CA ILE A 65 1.29 -1.49 11.34
C ILE A 65 0.85 -1.98 12.72
N ASP A 66 0.39 -3.22 12.81
CA ASP A 66 -0.10 -3.80 14.05
C ASP A 66 1.00 -3.86 15.12
N GLY A 67 2.21 -4.28 14.75
CA GLY A 67 3.37 -4.31 15.66
C GLY A 67 3.87 -2.92 16.12
N ALA A 68 3.46 -1.85 15.45
CA ALA A 68 3.74 -0.47 15.85
C ALA A 68 2.59 0.21 16.61
N THR A 69 1.48 -0.49 16.83
CA THR A 69 0.30 0.02 17.55
C THR A 69 0.01 -0.80 18.80
N ARG A 70 -0.35 -0.14 19.91
CA ARG A 70 -0.78 -0.86 21.13
C ARG A 70 -2.13 -1.55 20.95
N GLN A 71 -3.04 -0.88 20.24
CA GLN A 71 -4.34 -1.41 19.86
C GLN A 71 -4.37 -1.47 18.33
N ARG A 72 -4.71 -2.64 17.79
CA ARG A 72 -4.81 -2.84 16.33
C ARG A 72 -5.84 -1.87 15.77
N LEU A 73 -5.51 -1.23 14.65
CA LEU A 73 -6.44 -0.37 13.94
C LEU A 73 -7.59 -1.22 13.35
N PRO A 74 -8.83 -0.72 13.26
CA PRO A 74 -9.86 -1.39 12.49
C PRO A 74 -9.42 -1.65 11.04
N GLU A 75 -9.89 -2.75 10.45
CA GLU A 75 -9.52 -3.15 9.08
C GLU A 75 -9.97 -2.13 8.02
N ASP A 76 -11.11 -1.49 8.26
CA ASP A 76 -11.73 -0.48 7.39
C ASP A 76 -11.29 0.96 7.71
N ALA A 77 -10.43 1.13 8.73
CA ALA A 77 -9.95 2.45 9.11
C ALA A 77 -9.14 3.08 7.98
N LYS A 78 -9.55 4.27 7.52
CA LYS A 78 -8.82 5.03 6.51
C LYS A 78 -7.33 5.25 6.86
N ALA A 79 -7.02 5.38 8.15
CA ALA A 79 -5.64 5.50 8.63
C ALA A 79 -4.79 4.25 8.31
N ARG A 80 -5.38 3.05 8.38
CA ARG A 80 -4.72 1.79 7.99
C ARG A 80 -4.40 1.78 6.49
N SER A 81 -5.37 2.12 5.63
CA SER A 81 -5.12 2.25 4.17
C SER A 81 -4.03 3.27 3.85
N VAL A 82 -4.02 4.41 4.54
CA VAL A 82 -2.98 5.43 4.34
C VAL A 82 -1.60 4.96 4.82
N LEU A 83 -1.53 4.24 5.94
CA LEU A 83 -0.27 3.64 6.42
C LEU A 83 0.25 2.58 5.44
N ARG A 84 -0.61 1.72 4.88
CA ARG A 84 -0.25 0.77 3.82
C ARG A 84 0.39 1.49 2.63
N ILE A 85 -0.22 2.58 2.15
CA ILE A 85 0.32 3.45 1.08
C ILE A 85 1.68 4.06 1.45
N MET A 86 1.83 4.55 2.68
CA MET A 86 3.06 5.18 3.13
C MET A 86 4.21 4.17 3.20
N LEU A 87 3.95 2.99 3.77
CA LEU A 87 4.95 1.93 3.91
C LEU A 87 5.30 1.29 2.57
N ALA A 88 4.35 1.06 1.67
CA ALA A 88 4.63 0.57 0.32
C ALA A 88 5.57 1.52 -0.44
N GLN A 89 5.33 2.84 -0.34
CA GLN A 89 6.21 3.82 -0.97
C GLN A 89 7.62 3.82 -0.36
N ALA A 90 7.74 3.75 0.96
CA ALA A 90 9.03 3.78 1.65
C ALA A 90 9.85 2.49 1.42
N LEU A 91 9.20 1.32 1.52
CA LEU A 91 9.87 0.02 1.58
C LEU A 91 9.99 -0.68 0.23
N ARG A 92 9.12 -0.36 -0.75
CA ARG A 92 9.12 -0.99 -2.08
C ARG A 92 9.49 -0.04 -3.20
N LEU A 93 8.98 1.20 -3.15
CA LEU A 93 9.20 2.19 -4.22
C LEU A 93 10.39 3.13 -3.94
N GLY A 94 11.14 2.91 -2.85
CA GLY A 94 12.31 3.73 -2.49
C GLY A 94 12.00 5.21 -2.28
N THR A 95 10.74 5.56 -2.02
CA THR A 95 10.33 6.97 -1.86
C THR A 95 10.91 7.52 -0.54
N PRO A 96 11.60 8.67 -0.56
CA PRO A 96 12.20 9.23 0.65
C PRO A 96 11.17 9.49 1.77
N PRO A 97 11.50 9.24 3.05
CA PRO A 97 10.53 9.37 4.15
C PRO A 97 9.84 10.72 4.24
N HIS A 98 10.54 11.82 3.98
CA HIS A 98 9.95 13.17 4.00
C HIS A 98 8.88 13.35 2.91
N ALA A 99 9.08 12.78 1.71
CA ALA A 99 8.12 12.81 0.61
C ALA A 99 6.91 11.91 0.91
N VAL A 100 7.13 10.76 1.52
CA VAL A 100 6.05 9.88 2.00
C VAL A 100 5.16 10.60 3.02
N VAL A 101 5.75 11.27 4.01
CA VAL A 101 5.01 12.03 5.01
C VAL A 101 4.26 13.20 4.38
N ALA A 102 4.93 13.97 3.51
CA ALA A 102 4.34 15.14 2.85
C ALA A 102 3.13 14.80 1.97
N THR A 103 3.08 13.59 1.40
CA THR A 103 2.00 13.16 0.49
C THR A 103 0.96 12.25 1.16
N GLY A 104 1.35 11.46 2.17
CA GLY A 104 0.46 10.56 2.89
C GLY A 104 -0.44 11.25 3.93
N LEU A 105 0.13 12.14 4.76
CA LEU A 105 -0.65 12.79 5.81
C LEU A 105 -1.81 13.67 5.30
N PRO A 106 -1.71 14.39 4.18
CA PRO A 106 -2.84 15.12 3.60
C PRO A 106 -4.04 14.22 3.24
N LEU A 107 -3.84 12.92 3.00
CA LEU A 107 -4.96 12.00 2.76
C LEU A 107 -5.86 11.85 3.99
N LEU A 108 -5.33 12.12 5.18
CA LEU A 108 -6.02 12.09 6.47
C LEU A 108 -6.43 13.49 6.95
N ALA A 109 -6.64 14.45 6.04
CA ALA A 109 -7.24 15.73 6.40
C ALA A 109 -8.57 15.50 7.17
N GLY A 110 -8.72 16.14 8.33
CA GLY A 110 -9.85 15.93 9.25
C GLY A 110 -9.81 14.62 10.06
N GLY A 111 -8.80 13.77 9.86
CA GLY A 111 -8.63 12.48 10.55
C GLY A 111 -7.35 12.38 11.38
N PRO A 112 -6.94 11.17 11.79
CA PRO A 112 -5.88 10.93 12.77
C PRO A 112 -4.46 11.04 12.19
N ARG A 113 -4.07 12.23 11.70
CA ARG A 113 -2.74 12.49 11.11
C ARG A 113 -1.59 12.17 12.07
N ARG A 114 -1.73 12.54 13.36
CA ARG A 114 -0.70 12.32 14.38
C ARG A 114 -0.42 10.84 14.61
N LEU A 115 -1.46 10.01 14.57
CA LEU A 115 -1.34 8.56 14.70
C LEU A 115 -0.57 7.98 13.52
N ALA A 116 -0.98 8.30 12.29
CA ALA A 116 -0.30 7.78 11.09
C ALA A 116 1.17 8.22 11.04
N HIS A 117 1.45 9.49 11.38
CA HIS A 117 2.81 9.99 11.47
C HIS A 117 3.61 9.25 12.56
N GLY A 118 3.04 9.06 13.76
CA GLY A 118 3.71 8.37 14.86
C GLY A 118 4.06 6.91 14.53
N VAL A 119 3.12 6.18 13.93
CA VAL A 119 3.33 4.79 13.50
C VAL A 119 4.42 4.72 12.43
N PHE A 120 4.31 5.51 11.37
CA PHE A 120 5.30 5.53 10.29
C PHE A 120 6.70 5.91 10.81
N SER A 121 6.82 6.99 11.57
CA SER A 121 8.08 7.43 12.15
C SER A 121 8.70 6.39 13.09
N THR A 122 7.88 5.66 13.85
CA THR A 122 8.36 4.57 14.71
C THR A 122 8.93 3.42 13.88
N LEU A 123 8.24 3.01 12.81
CA LEU A 123 8.71 1.95 11.92
C LEU A 123 10.00 2.33 11.18
N MET A 124 10.10 3.56 10.68
CA MET A 124 11.33 4.04 10.03
C MET A 124 12.51 4.11 11.00
N LYS A 125 12.30 4.56 12.25
CA LYS A 125 13.35 4.58 13.29
C LYS A 125 13.82 3.18 13.72
N ARG A 126 12.95 2.18 13.61
CA ARG A 126 13.26 0.78 13.90
C ARG A 126 13.87 0.05 12.71
N GLU A 127 14.08 0.75 11.58
CA GLU A 127 14.58 0.15 10.34
C GLU A 127 13.73 -1.06 9.91
N ALA A 128 12.41 -0.94 10.07
CA ALA A 128 11.48 -2.01 9.73
C ALA A 128 11.64 -2.41 8.26
N ALA A 129 11.78 -3.72 8.02
CA ALA A 129 11.95 -4.30 6.69
C ALA A 129 10.81 -5.27 6.38
N LEU A 130 10.53 -5.42 5.09
CA LEU A 130 9.69 -6.49 4.58
C LEU A 130 10.50 -7.79 4.52
N PRO A 131 9.84 -8.97 4.63
CA PRO A 131 10.52 -10.24 4.39
C PRO A 131 11.02 -10.34 2.94
N SER A 132 11.85 -11.34 2.64
CA SER A 132 12.42 -11.55 1.30
C SER A 132 11.38 -11.87 0.23
N ALA A 133 10.18 -12.31 0.62
CA ALA A 133 9.06 -12.57 -0.27
C ALA A 133 7.74 -12.22 0.45
N PRO A 134 6.69 -11.81 -0.27
CA PRO A 134 5.42 -11.43 0.32
C PRO A 134 4.75 -12.61 1.02
N SER A 135 4.25 -12.38 2.24
CA SER A 135 3.52 -13.39 2.98
C SER A 135 2.15 -13.64 2.34
N LEU A 136 1.91 -14.88 1.90
CA LEU A 136 0.60 -15.25 1.35
C LEU A 136 -0.47 -15.27 2.45
N PRO A 137 -1.71 -14.81 2.18
CA PRO A 137 -2.80 -14.87 3.15
C PRO A 137 -3.05 -16.28 3.68
N GLU A 138 -3.51 -16.40 4.94
CA GLU A 138 -3.76 -17.69 5.60
C GLU A 138 -4.63 -18.63 4.76
N ARG A 139 -5.72 -18.11 4.17
CA ARG A 139 -6.61 -18.89 3.30
C ARG A 139 -5.90 -19.51 2.09
N VAL A 140 -4.85 -18.87 1.57
CA VAL A 140 -4.06 -19.38 0.44
C VAL A 140 -3.13 -20.49 0.91
N ARG A 141 -2.45 -20.29 2.05
CA ARG A 141 -1.62 -21.34 2.68
C ARG A 141 -2.44 -22.57 3.05
N ALA A 142 -3.61 -22.38 3.66
CA ALA A 142 -4.52 -23.46 4.01
C ALA A 142 -5.00 -24.25 2.78
N ARG A 143 -5.22 -23.58 1.64
CA ARG A 143 -5.66 -24.22 0.40
C ARG A 143 -4.53 -24.96 -0.34
N TRP A 144 -3.33 -24.38 -0.39
CA TRP A 144 -2.23 -24.87 -1.23
C TRP A 144 -1.17 -25.67 -0.45
N GLY A 145 -1.20 -25.65 0.88
CA GLY A 145 -0.17 -26.20 1.76
C GLY A 145 0.99 -25.22 1.96
N SER A 146 1.55 -25.20 3.17
CA SER A 146 2.61 -24.25 3.56
C SER A 146 3.86 -24.32 2.68
N GLU A 147 4.31 -25.53 2.35
CA GLU A 147 5.51 -25.75 1.53
C GLU A 147 5.34 -25.16 0.12
N ARG A 148 4.24 -25.47 -0.55
CA ARG A 148 3.95 -24.95 -1.90
C ARG A 148 3.71 -23.44 -1.88
N ALA A 149 3.01 -22.94 -0.87
CA ALA A 149 2.80 -21.50 -0.68
C ALA A 149 4.13 -20.75 -0.52
N GLN A 150 5.07 -21.29 0.26
CA GLN A 150 6.41 -20.71 0.43
C GLN A 150 7.23 -20.76 -0.87
N ALA A 151 7.13 -21.84 -1.64
CA ALA A 151 7.83 -21.95 -2.93
C ALA A 151 7.32 -20.96 -3.99
N ILE A 152 6.02 -20.62 -3.96
CA ILE A 152 5.39 -19.70 -4.93
C ILE A 152 5.60 -18.22 -4.56
N ALA A 153 5.61 -17.89 -3.27
CA ALA A 153 5.64 -16.51 -2.78
C ALA A 153 6.74 -15.62 -3.40
N PRO A 154 7.99 -16.08 -3.62
CA PRO A 154 9.02 -15.26 -4.26
C PRO A 154 8.65 -14.76 -5.66
N GLY A 155 7.90 -15.55 -6.44
CA GLY A 155 7.45 -15.17 -7.78
C GLY A 155 6.42 -14.03 -7.80
N LEU A 156 5.92 -13.62 -6.64
CA LEU A 156 5.00 -12.49 -6.49
C LEU A 156 5.69 -11.23 -5.97
N ALA A 157 6.97 -11.27 -5.62
CA ALA A 157 7.67 -10.15 -4.95
C ALA A 157 7.74 -8.89 -5.82
N ASP A 158 7.88 -9.07 -7.13
CA ASP A 158 8.01 -8.00 -8.11
C ASP A 158 6.81 -7.95 -9.08
N PRO A 159 6.60 -6.83 -9.78
CA PRO A 159 5.65 -6.78 -10.89
C PRO A 159 5.96 -7.86 -11.94
N PRO A 160 4.94 -8.48 -12.55
CA PRO A 160 5.16 -9.45 -13.62
C PRO A 160 5.91 -8.77 -14.77
N GLU A 161 6.87 -9.49 -15.34
CA GLU A 161 7.61 -9.03 -16.52
C GLU A 161 6.67 -8.89 -17.72
N LEU A 162 6.93 -7.91 -18.57
CA LEU A 162 6.21 -7.76 -19.82
C LEU A 162 6.71 -8.84 -20.79
N ASP A 163 5.83 -9.75 -21.20
CA ASP A 163 6.14 -10.70 -22.26
C ASP A 163 6.23 -9.95 -23.60
N LEU A 164 7.41 -10.01 -24.23
CA LEU A 164 7.74 -9.31 -25.48
C LEU A 164 7.68 -10.23 -26.70
N ALA A 165 7.15 -11.45 -26.56
CA ALA A 165 7.07 -12.47 -27.61
C ALA A 165 6.37 -12.02 -28.90
#